data_AF-A0A4Y2HCV5-F1
#
_entry.id   AF-A0A4Y2HCV5-F1
#
_cell.length_a   1.000
_cell.length_b   1.000
_cell.length_c   1.000
_cell.angle_alpha   90.00
_cell.angle_beta   90.00
_cell.angle_gamma   90.00
#
_symmetry.space_group_name_H-M   'P 1'
#
loop_
_entity.id
_entity.type
_entity.pdbx_description
1 polymer ?
#
loop_
_entity_poly.entity_id
_entity_poly.type
_entity_poly.pdbx_seq_one_letter_code
_entity_poly.pdbx_strand_id
1 'polypeptide(L)'
;MRAHIESQVEEMEEHVKRSIRKVEEDVQGVKTEIQKVQEKMSVLEQRVSDLEIRPNNIPASPKLKYTRPMVKSLTFVGQISWTVFKTQFDVVSSANGWNNFVKSSQLVTSLRGSAAEVLQGIPSNKLKDLSTTENALESRFGTAILPSFIGLN
;
A
#
# COMPACT_ATOMS: atom_id res chain seq x y z
N MET A 1 71.38 1.27 -5.88
CA MET A 1 70.35 1.80 -4.96
C MET A 1 69.53 2.90 -5.60
N ARG A 2 70.13 4.00 -6.11
CA ARG A 2 69.40 5.12 -6.76
C ARG A 2 68.49 4.72 -7.94
N ALA A 3 69.01 3.98 -8.92
CA ALA A 3 68.24 3.53 -10.09
C ALA A 3 67.06 2.60 -9.75
N HIS A 4 67.17 1.83 -8.66
CA HIS A 4 66.09 0.95 -8.20
C HIS A 4 64.93 1.76 -7.59
N ILE A 5 65.25 2.80 -6.84
CA ILE A 5 64.27 3.73 -6.27
C ILE A 5 63.57 4.51 -7.40
N GLU A 6 64.33 4.99 -8.39
CA GLU A 6 63.77 5.69 -9.55
C GLU A 6 62.79 4.79 -10.34
N SER A 7 63.15 3.54 -10.59
CA SER A 7 62.27 2.57 -11.26
C SER A 7 60.98 2.28 -10.47
N GLN A 8 61.05 2.19 -9.13
CA GLN A 8 59.86 1.99 -8.29
C GLN A 8 58.94 3.21 -8.27
N VAL A 9 59.51 4.41 -8.29
CA VAL A 9 58.74 5.66 -8.35
C VAL A 9 58.00 5.75 -9.68
N GLU A 10 58.66 5.42 -10.80
CA GLU A 10 58.04 5.45 -12.13
C GLU A 10 56.90 4.43 -12.25
N GLU A 11 57.08 3.22 -11.74
CA GLU A 11 56.03 2.20 -11.72
C GLU A 11 54.81 2.64 -10.88
N MET A 12 55.06 3.27 -9.73
CA MET A 12 54.02 3.82 -8.87
C MET A 12 53.26 4.97 -9.53
N GLU A 13 53.95 5.86 -10.24
CA GLU A 13 53.29 6.92 -11.02
C GLU A 13 52.36 6.36 -12.10
N GLU A 14 52.80 5.36 -12.86
CA GLU A 14 51.97 4.72 -13.88
C GLU A 14 50.77 3.98 -13.29
N HIS A 15 50.94 3.35 -12.13
CA HIS A 15 49.82 2.73 -11.42
C HIS A 15 48.77 3.75 -10.96
N VAL A 16 49.22 4.90 -10.43
CA VAL A 16 48.35 6.00 -10.02
C VAL A 16 47.60 6.58 -11.23
N LYS A 17 48.29 6.85 -12.35
CA LYS A 17 47.66 7.35 -13.59
C LYS A 17 46.60 6.39 -14.11
N ARG A 18 46.89 5.08 -14.12
CA ARG A 18 45.93 4.04 -14.54
C ARG A 18 44.70 4.00 -13.62
N SER A 19 44.91 4.10 -12.31
CA SER A 19 43.82 4.11 -11.33
C SER A 19 42.93 5.33 -11.47
N ILE A 20 43.52 6.51 -11.68
CA ILE A 20 42.78 7.75 -11.96
C ILE A 20 41.90 7.59 -13.19
N ARG A 21 42.44 7.08 -14.30
CA ARG A 21 41.67 6.86 -15.54
C ARG A 21 40.46 5.97 -15.32
N LYS A 22 40.63 4.87 -14.59
CA LYS A 22 39.51 3.94 -14.29
C LYS A 22 38.41 4.63 -13.48
N VAL A 23 38.79 5.42 -12.48
CA VAL A 23 37.83 6.21 -11.68
C VAL A 23 37.11 7.24 -12.54
N GLU A 24 37.80 7.90 -13.46
CA GLU A 24 37.18 8.85 -14.40
C GLU A 24 36.15 8.17 -15.31
N GLU A 25 36.44 6.98 -15.83
CA GLU A 25 35.52 6.17 -16.62
C GLU A 25 34.26 5.78 -15.81
N ASP A 26 34.45 5.28 -14.58
CA ASP A 26 33.35 4.92 -13.68
C ASP A 26 32.47 6.14 -13.34
N VAL A 27 33.09 7.29 -13.07
CA VAL A 27 32.39 8.55 -12.78
C VAL A 27 31.57 9.02 -13.98
N GLN A 28 32.10 8.90 -15.21
CA GLN A 28 31.31 9.21 -16.41
C GLN A 28 30.14 8.23 -16.57
N GLY A 29 30.36 6.93 -16.34
CA GLY A 29 29.30 5.93 -16.37
C GLY A 29 28.15 6.27 -15.43
N VAL A 30 28.46 6.58 -14.16
CA VAL A 30 27.48 7.00 -13.15
C VAL A 30 26.74 8.27 -13.56
N LYS A 31 27.44 9.25 -14.14
CA LYS A 31 26.83 10.49 -14.63
C LYS A 31 25.76 10.22 -15.68
N THR A 32 26.00 9.32 -16.63
CA THR A 32 25.00 8.93 -17.63
C THR A 32 23.76 8.27 -17.02
N GLU A 33 23.94 7.37 -16.06
CA GLU A 33 22.81 6.73 -15.40
C GLU A 33 22.00 7.72 -14.55
N ILE A 34 22.65 8.68 -13.90
CA ILE A 34 21.98 9.77 -13.18
C ILE A 34 21.11 10.60 -14.14
N GLN A 35 21.63 10.96 -15.32
CA GLN A 35 20.85 11.70 -16.32
C GLN A 35 19.60 10.93 -16.77
N LYS A 36 19.72 9.61 -16.98
CA LYS A 36 18.59 8.74 -17.32
C LYS A 36 17.56 8.65 -16.20
N VAL A 37 17.99 8.65 -14.94
CA VAL A 37 17.09 8.68 -13.79
C VAL A 37 16.39 10.03 -13.69
N GLN A 38 17.10 11.14 -13.90
CA GLN A 38 16.52 12.49 -13.90
C GLN A 38 15.44 12.65 -14.97
N GLU A 39 15.67 12.15 -16.18
CA GLU A 39 14.66 12.15 -17.26
C GLU A 39 13.41 11.35 -16.86
N LYS A 40 13.59 10.12 -16.36
CA LYS A 40 12.47 9.29 -15.90
C LYS A 40 11.70 9.94 -14.75
N MET A 41 12.40 10.63 -13.85
CA MET A 41 11.79 11.32 -12.71
C MET A 41 10.93 12.49 -13.20
N SER A 42 11.42 13.29 -14.15
CA SER A 42 10.65 14.38 -14.77
C SER A 42 9.36 13.88 -15.43
N VAL A 43 9.42 12.75 -16.15
CA VAL A 43 8.22 12.12 -16.73
C VAL A 43 7.23 11.68 -15.66
N LEU A 44 7.71 11.15 -14.53
CA LEU A 44 6.84 10.75 -13.42
C LEU A 44 6.23 11.94 -12.70
N GLU A 45 6.98 13.02 -12.46
CA GLU A 45 6.48 14.26 -11.87
C GLU A 45 5.33 14.85 -12.71
N GLN A 46 5.50 14.91 -14.05
CA GLN A 46 4.43 15.34 -14.95
C GLN A 46 3.19 14.46 -14.82
N ARG A 47 3.36 13.13 -14.79
CA ARG A 47 2.25 12.19 -14.66
C ARG A 47 1.54 12.28 -13.32
N VAL A 48 2.26 12.56 -12.24
CA VAL A 48 1.67 12.79 -10.91
C VAL A 48 0.84 14.07 -10.94
N SER A 49 1.37 15.16 -11.52
CA SER A 49 0.63 16.41 -11.68
C SER A 49 -0.67 16.22 -12.48
N ASP A 50 -0.61 15.48 -13.60
CA ASP A 50 -1.79 15.18 -14.42
C ASP A 50 -2.86 14.38 -13.64
N LEU A 51 -2.44 13.50 -12.74
CA LEU A 51 -3.33 12.70 -11.88
C LEU A 51 -3.93 13.52 -10.73
N GLU A 52 -3.18 14.46 -10.14
CA GLU A 52 -3.66 15.34 -9.07
C GLU A 52 -4.72 16.33 -9.56
N ILE A 53 -4.62 16.82 -10.80
CA ILE A 53 -5.55 17.82 -11.37
C ILE A 53 -6.91 17.18 -11.74
N ARG A 54 -7.00 15.85 -11.86
CA ARG A 54 -8.19 15.16 -12.40
C ARG A 54 -8.68 14.08 -11.44
N PRO A 55 -9.51 14.42 -10.42
CA PRO A 55 -10.01 13.43 -9.48
C PRO A 55 -10.87 12.35 -10.13
N ASN A 56 -11.42 12.59 -11.33
CA ASN A 56 -12.52 11.77 -11.84
C ASN A 56 -12.55 11.47 -13.33
N ASN A 57 -11.48 11.73 -14.06
CA ASN A 57 -11.47 11.37 -15.48
C ASN A 57 -10.12 10.74 -15.83
N ILE A 58 -10.12 9.42 -15.98
CA ILE A 58 -9.00 8.67 -16.52
C ILE A 58 -9.05 8.88 -18.05
N PRO A 59 -8.08 9.54 -18.70
CA PRO A 59 -7.95 9.39 -20.14
C PRO A 59 -7.53 7.94 -20.41
N ALA A 60 -8.31 7.24 -21.23
CA ALA A 60 -8.02 5.87 -21.63
C ALA A 60 -6.67 5.80 -22.33
N SER A 61 -5.62 5.45 -21.59
CA SER A 61 -4.37 5.00 -22.18
C SER A 61 -4.62 3.60 -22.78
N PRO A 62 -4.24 3.36 -24.04
CA PRO A 62 -4.39 2.03 -24.62
C PRO A 62 -3.32 1.13 -24.01
N LYS A 63 -3.75 0.19 -23.14
CA LYS A 63 -3.00 -0.96 -22.55
C LYS A 63 -2.63 -0.89 -21.07
N LEU A 64 -3.55 -0.51 -20.18
CA LEU A 64 -3.56 -1.08 -18.83
C LEU A 64 -4.79 -1.98 -18.67
N LYS A 65 -4.62 -3.29 -18.88
CA LYS A 65 -5.65 -4.32 -18.62
C LYS A 65 -5.87 -4.57 -17.12
N TYR A 66 -5.54 -3.60 -16.26
CA TYR A 66 -5.58 -3.73 -14.81
C TYR A 66 -6.45 -2.63 -14.20
N THR A 67 -7.66 -2.44 -14.70
CA THR A 67 -8.73 -1.93 -13.84
C THR A 67 -9.02 -3.03 -12.83
N ARG A 68 -8.43 -2.94 -11.64
CA ARG A 68 -8.87 -3.73 -10.48
C ARG A 68 -10.35 -3.37 -10.27
N PRO A 69 -11.30 -4.30 -10.42
CA PRO A 69 -12.71 -4.00 -10.16
C PRO A 69 -12.82 -3.59 -8.70
N MET A 70 -13.14 -2.32 -8.44
CA MET A 70 -13.44 -1.88 -7.09
C MET A 70 -14.81 -2.45 -6.73
N VAL A 71 -14.80 -3.55 -5.96
CA VAL A 71 -16.04 -4.15 -5.46
C VAL A 71 -16.76 -3.10 -4.62
N LYS A 72 -18.04 -2.88 -4.91
CA LYS A 72 -18.88 -1.88 -4.24
C LYS A 72 -18.82 -2.06 -2.72
N SER A 73 -18.85 -0.94 -1.98
CA SER A 73 -18.86 -0.92 -0.52
C SER A 73 -20.02 -1.77 0.03
N LEU A 74 -19.69 -2.75 0.86
CA LEU A 74 -20.67 -3.50 1.64
C LEU A 74 -21.34 -2.56 2.66
N THR A 75 -22.62 -2.79 2.95
CA THR A 75 -23.36 -2.05 3.98
C THR A 75 -23.82 -3.02 5.06
N PHE A 76 -23.53 -2.72 6.32
CA PHE A 76 -24.01 -3.47 7.48
C PHE A 76 -25.01 -2.64 8.26
N VAL A 77 -26.27 -3.07 8.27
CA VAL A 77 -27.36 -2.47 9.06
C VAL A 77 -27.75 -3.29 10.29
N GLY A 78 -27.11 -4.45 10.50
CA GLY A 78 -27.45 -5.39 11.58
C GLY A 78 -28.61 -6.35 11.26
N GLN A 79 -29.04 -6.47 9.99
CA GLN A 79 -30.10 -7.40 9.56
C GLN A 79 -29.60 -8.84 9.35
N ILE A 80 -28.35 -9.00 8.89
CA ILE A 80 -27.67 -10.30 8.80
C ILE A 80 -26.78 -10.46 10.03
N SER A 81 -26.42 -11.70 10.36
CA SER A 81 -25.50 -11.94 11.48
C SER A 81 -24.13 -11.31 11.20
N TRP A 82 -23.48 -10.83 12.27
CA TRP A 82 -22.15 -10.25 12.19
C TRP A 82 -21.14 -11.22 11.57
N THR A 83 -21.20 -12.51 11.92
CA THR A 83 -20.32 -13.54 11.35
C THR A 83 -20.45 -13.64 9.82
N VAL A 84 -21.68 -13.65 9.29
CA VAL A 84 -21.91 -13.72 7.84
C VAL A 84 -21.36 -12.48 7.16
N PHE A 85 -21.62 -11.30 7.73
CA PHE A 85 -21.07 -10.05 7.21
C PHE A 85 -19.54 -10.04 7.24
N LYS A 86 -18.92 -10.45 8.35
CA LYS A 86 -17.46 -10.50 8.53
C LYS A 86 -16.82 -11.42 7.49
N THR A 87 -17.40 -12.61 7.24
CA THR A 87 -16.91 -13.50 6.18
C THR A 87 -16.97 -12.86 4.79
N GLN A 88 -18.09 -12.20 4.44
CA GLN A 88 -18.21 -11.50 3.16
C GLN A 88 -17.20 -10.34 3.04
N PHE A 89 -17.04 -9.58 4.13
CA PHE A 89 -16.08 -8.49 4.22
C PHE A 89 -14.63 -9.00 4.07
N ASP A 90 -14.28 -10.12 4.67
CA ASP A 90 -12.95 -10.72 4.58
C ASP A 90 -12.64 -11.23 3.16
N VAL A 91 -13.59 -11.87 2.49
CA VAL A 91 -13.47 -12.27 1.09
C VAL A 91 -13.22 -11.05 0.20
N VAL A 92 -14.03 -10.00 0.35
CA VAL A 92 -13.90 -8.76 -0.44
C VAL A 92 -12.57 -8.05 -0.14
N SER A 93 -12.20 -7.92 1.13
CA SER A 93 -10.96 -7.25 1.50
C SER A 93 -9.72 -7.99 1.00
N SER A 94 -9.74 -9.32 0.99
CA SER A 94 -8.66 -10.16 0.47
C SER A 94 -8.54 -10.04 -1.04
N ALA A 95 -9.66 -10.12 -1.77
CA ALA A 95 -9.68 -9.91 -3.22
C ALA A 95 -9.16 -8.52 -3.61
N ASN A 96 -9.44 -7.52 -2.78
CA ASN A 96 -8.97 -6.15 -2.98
C ASN A 96 -7.60 -5.85 -2.38
N GLY A 97 -6.93 -6.79 -1.72
CA GLY A 97 -5.60 -6.60 -1.12
C GLY A 97 -5.57 -5.48 -0.06
N TRP A 98 -6.67 -5.30 0.68
CA TRP A 98 -6.75 -4.27 1.71
C TRP A 98 -5.88 -4.63 2.91
N ASN A 99 -5.06 -3.68 3.35
CA ASN A 99 -4.36 -3.76 4.64
C ASN A 99 -5.31 -3.42 5.80
N ASN A 100 -4.88 -3.65 7.04
CA ASN A 100 -5.72 -3.46 8.23
C ASN A 100 -6.24 -2.02 8.39
N PHE A 101 -5.46 -1.02 7.95
CA PHE A 101 -5.88 0.38 7.99
C PHE A 101 -7.07 0.65 7.04
N VAL A 102 -6.98 0.14 5.81
CA VAL A 102 -8.05 0.24 4.82
C VAL A 102 -9.26 -0.59 5.27
N LYS A 103 -9.05 -1.82 5.78
CA LYS A 103 -10.12 -2.65 6.34
C LYS A 103 -10.88 -1.92 7.46
N SER A 104 -10.15 -1.32 8.40
CA SER A 104 -10.74 -0.60 9.52
C SER A 104 -11.58 0.60 9.04
N SER A 105 -11.05 1.42 8.13
CA SER A 105 -11.78 2.55 7.56
C SER A 105 -13.02 2.09 6.79
N GLN A 106 -12.89 1.06 5.96
CA GLN A 106 -14.01 0.51 5.18
C GLN A 106 -15.08 -0.10 6.08
N LEU A 107 -14.69 -0.83 7.13
CA LEU A 107 -15.61 -1.41 8.11
C LEU A 107 -16.43 -0.31 8.78
N VAL A 108 -15.78 0.75 9.29
CA VAL A 108 -16.47 1.91 9.90
C VAL A 108 -17.44 2.56 8.91
N THR A 109 -17.01 2.77 7.65
CA THR A 109 -17.88 3.38 6.63
C THR A 109 -18.99 2.46 6.12
N SER A 110 -18.91 1.15 6.37
CA SER A 110 -19.94 0.17 6.00
C SER A 110 -21.13 0.19 6.97
N LEU A 111 -20.95 0.65 8.21
CA LEU A 111 -21.97 0.61 9.25
C LEU A 111 -23.07 1.65 9.00
N ARG A 112 -24.32 1.23 9.09
CA ARG A 112 -25.51 2.10 8.98
C ARG A 112 -26.55 1.71 10.01
N GLY A 113 -27.46 2.63 10.33
CA GLY A 113 -28.55 2.38 11.29
C GLY A 113 -28.04 1.90 12.64
N SER A 114 -28.72 0.89 13.21
CA SER A 114 -28.36 0.28 14.49
C SER A 114 -26.88 -0.11 14.54
N ALA A 115 -26.33 -0.73 13.49
CA ALA A 115 -24.93 -1.14 13.47
C ALA A 115 -23.94 0.03 13.63
N ALA A 116 -24.26 1.24 13.16
CA ALA A 116 -23.39 2.40 13.32
C ALA A 116 -23.31 2.90 14.77
N GLU A 117 -24.31 2.62 15.61
CA GLU A 117 -24.32 3.07 17.00
C GLU A 117 -23.23 2.37 17.85
N VAL A 118 -22.63 1.26 17.39
CA VAL A 118 -21.47 0.66 18.08
C VAL A 118 -20.24 1.57 18.11
N LEU A 119 -20.22 2.58 17.23
CA LEU A 119 -19.16 3.58 17.17
C LEU A 119 -19.32 4.64 18.28
N GLN A 120 -20.49 4.71 18.92
CA GLN A 120 -20.74 5.67 20.00
C GLN A 120 -19.83 5.36 21.20
N GLY A 121 -19.09 6.37 21.64
CA GLY A 121 -18.15 6.23 22.77
C GLY A 121 -16.77 5.70 22.39
N ILE A 122 -16.52 5.31 21.13
CA ILE A 122 -15.19 4.94 20.66
C ILE A 122 -14.46 6.20 20.15
N PRO A 123 -13.29 6.56 20.71
CA PRO A 123 -12.50 7.67 20.19
C PRO A 123 -12.06 7.45 18.73
N SER A 124 -12.10 8.48 17.91
CA SER A 124 -11.77 8.40 16.47
C SER A 124 -10.37 7.84 16.18
N ASN A 125 -9.38 8.12 17.04
CA ASN A 125 -8.05 7.55 16.89
C ASN A 125 -8.00 6.02 17.11
N LYS A 126 -8.95 5.46 17.86
CA LYS A 126 -9.11 4.01 18.08
C LYS A 126 -9.89 3.33 16.96
N LEU A 127 -10.72 4.08 16.21
CA LEU A 127 -11.42 3.58 15.02
C LEU A 127 -10.50 3.25 13.85
N LYS A 128 -9.19 3.53 13.94
CA LYS A 128 -8.18 3.08 12.97
C LYS A 128 -7.68 1.65 13.23
N ASP A 129 -7.94 1.14 14.44
CA ASP A 129 -7.65 -0.24 14.79
C ASP A 129 -8.85 -1.10 14.41
N LEU A 130 -8.60 -2.07 13.53
CA LEU A 130 -9.63 -2.99 13.03
C LEU A 130 -10.26 -3.77 14.19
N SER A 131 -9.44 -4.27 15.12
CA SER A 131 -9.86 -5.10 16.24
C SER A 131 -10.83 -4.36 17.16
N THR A 132 -10.62 -3.06 17.38
CA THR A 132 -11.51 -2.24 18.21
C THR A 132 -12.95 -2.23 17.67
N THR A 133 -13.11 -2.06 16.36
CA THR A 133 -14.45 -2.01 15.74
C THR A 133 -15.07 -3.40 15.62
N GLU A 134 -14.27 -4.42 15.28
CA GLU A 134 -14.74 -5.81 15.22
C GLU A 134 -15.24 -6.31 16.57
N ASN A 135 -14.53 -6.02 17.67
CA ASN A 135 -14.94 -6.45 19.01
C ASN A 135 -16.24 -5.78 19.46
N ALA A 136 -16.45 -4.51 19.11
CA ALA A 136 -17.70 -3.81 19.40
C ALA A 136 -18.88 -4.42 18.62
N LEU A 137 -18.66 -4.81 17.37
CA LEU A 137 -19.66 -5.49 16.54
C LEU A 137 -19.92 -6.91 17.04
N GLU A 138 -18.89 -7.65 17.42
CA GLU A 138 -19.01 -8.99 18.03
C GLU A 138 -19.81 -8.94 19.33
N SER A 139 -19.52 -7.98 20.21
CA SER A 139 -20.23 -7.84 21.48
C SER A 139 -21.73 -7.55 21.30
N ARG A 140 -22.14 -6.89 20.21
CA ARG A 140 -23.53 -6.48 19.99
C ARG A 140 -24.30 -7.39 19.05
N PHE A 141 -23.63 -7.94 18.04
CA PHE A 141 -24.23 -8.71 16.95
C PHE A 141 -23.64 -10.13 16.80
N GLY A 142 -22.65 -10.49 17.62
CA GLY A 142 -21.96 -11.79 17.60
C GLY A 142 -22.74 -12.93 18.28
N THR A 143 -23.98 -12.71 18.71
CA THR A 143 -24.82 -13.80 19.21
C THR A 143 -25.09 -14.84 18.13
N ALA A 144 -24.40 -15.97 18.25
CA ALA A 144 -24.79 -17.24 17.68
C ALA A 144 -26.11 -17.68 18.34
N ILE A 145 -27.24 -17.33 17.73
CA ILE A 145 -28.47 -18.07 17.99
C ILE A 145 -28.28 -19.43 17.30
N LEU A 146 -27.72 -20.40 18.04
CA LEU A 146 -28.28 -21.74 17.92
C LEU A 146 -29.71 -21.58 18.45
N PRO A 147 -30.76 -21.85 17.67
CA PRO A 147 -32.07 -21.98 18.25
C PRO A 147 -31.93 -23.09 19.28
N SER A 148 -32.11 -22.74 20.55
CA SER A 148 -32.57 -23.73 21.52
C SER A 148 -33.81 -24.36 20.88
N PHE A 149 -33.68 -25.60 20.41
CA PHE A 149 -34.81 -26.46 20.11
C PHE A 149 -35.55 -26.65 21.44
N ILE A 150 -36.39 -25.67 21.79
CA ILE A 150 -37.51 -25.88 22.69
C ILE A 150 -38.62 -26.37 21.77
N GLY A 151 -39.02 -27.62 22.01
CA GLY A 151 -39.81 -28.42 21.09
C GLY A 151 -41.24 -27.94 20.86
N LEU A 152 -41.75 -28.40 19.72
CA LEU A 152 -43.13 -28.70 19.33
C LEU A 152 -42.95 -29.77 18.23
N ASN A 153 -43.52 -30.98 18.18
CA ASN A 153 -44.57 -31.69 18.90
C ASN A 153 -44.20 -33.19 18.89
#